data_AF-A0A5C5FVU1-F1
#
_entry.id   AF-A0A5C5FVU1-F1
#
_cell.length_a   1.000
_cell.length_b   1.000
_cell.length_c   1.000
_cell.angle_alpha   90.00
_cell.angle_beta   90.00
_cell.angle_gamma   90.00
#
_symmetry.space_group_name_H-M   'P 1'
#
loop_
_entity.id
_entity.type
_entity.pdbx_description
1 polymer ?
#
loop_
_entity_poly.entity_id
_entity_poly.type
_entity_poly.pdbx_seq_one_letter_code
_entity_poly.pdbx_strand_id
1 'polypeptide(L)'
;MSLPQDLNMDDLPSQPYASPRLLKWFYCTNRVSSSLFLLPIWAIKYAVKKRPRPSWSLAETLLVDFTRRVSAITDQAGVQHATRDPTEEPRIDDLKETRFSWVPGVSGELLSGALVDDQVKPLERVGTFIWERAEDVREDYAMLNAKDQELAAEDEDAAGGSAFGSRFSLAGGDKGDLVGIYFHGGGYTHFSAHESAQTSMIPRRLMQYDYFSAIHSVEYRLLPDSPFPAALQDGLSVYAHLVREGVPAHKIVLIGDSAGGNIVLAVARFLRDTAQLAPPGGLVLLSP
;
A
#
# COMPACT_ATOMS: atom_id res chain seq x y z
N MET A 1 41.44 1.78 -0.51
CA MET A 1 41.17 3.04 0.21
C MET A 1 40.07 2.72 1.20
N SER A 2 40.44 2.42 2.44
CA SER A 2 39.48 2.13 3.52
C SER A 2 38.74 3.42 3.86
N LEU A 3 37.41 3.34 3.99
CA LEU A 3 36.58 4.45 4.46
C LEU A 3 37.04 4.88 5.87
N PRO A 4 37.06 6.19 6.17
CA PRO A 4 37.39 6.69 7.50
C PRO A 4 36.46 6.08 8.55
N GLN A 5 37.01 5.67 9.70
CA GLN A 5 36.29 5.01 10.80
C GLN A 5 35.34 5.94 11.57
N ASP A 6 35.21 7.19 11.11
CA ASP A 6 34.56 8.28 11.83
C ASP A 6 33.25 8.73 11.14
N LEU A 7 32.84 8.02 10.07
CA LEU A 7 31.59 8.26 9.38
C LEU A 7 30.45 7.62 10.16
N ASN A 8 29.80 8.42 11.00
CA ASN A 8 28.55 8.05 11.63
C ASN A 8 27.49 7.87 10.53
N MET A 9 26.95 6.65 10.41
CA MET A 9 25.98 6.33 9.35
C MET A 9 24.67 7.12 9.48
N ASP A 10 24.41 7.68 10.66
CA ASP A 10 23.27 8.55 10.97
C ASP A 10 23.45 9.99 10.44
N ASP A 11 24.68 10.41 10.12
CA ASP A 11 24.98 11.76 9.59
C ASP A 11 24.96 11.83 8.06
N LEU A 12 24.79 10.70 7.38
CA LEU A 12 24.60 10.69 5.93
C LEU A 12 23.13 11.01 5.62
N PRO A 13 22.84 11.96 4.69
CA PRO A 13 21.46 12.15 4.24
C PRO A 13 20.93 10.80 3.73
N SER A 14 19.80 10.35 4.29
CA SER A 14 19.16 9.07 3.96
C SER A 14 18.93 8.88 2.45
N GLN A 15 18.93 9.98 1.70
CA GLN A 15 18.83 10.05 0.26
C GLN A 15 19.88 11.03 -0.32
N PRO A 16 21.12 10.58 -0.55
CA PRO A 16 22.22 11.48 -0.93
C PRO A 16 22.04 12.15 -2.29
N TYR A 17 21.09 11.68 -3.11
CA TYR A 17 20.76 12.25 -4.41
C TYR A 17 19.38 12.90 -4.47
N ALA A 18 18.67 13.08 -3.34
CA ALA A 18 17.37 13.75 -3.33
C ALA A 18 17.48 15.27 -3.61
N SER A 19 18.62 15.88 -3.28
CA SER A 19 18.92 17.28 -3.52
C SER A 19 20.43 17.46 -3.79
N PRO A 20 20.86 18.31 -4.75
CA PRO A 20 20.07 19.19 -5.64
C PRO A 20 19.47 18.48 -6.87
N ARG A 21 18.44 19.09 -7.50
CA ARG A 21 17.70 18.53 -8.66
C ARG A 21 18.58 18.02 -9.81
N LEU A 22 19.72 18.68 -10.07
CA LEU A 22 20.67 18.25 -11.08
C LEU A 22 21.36 16.94 -10.69
N LEU A 23 21.78 16.80 -9.44
CA LEU A 23 22.41 15.58 -8.93
C LEU A 23 21.42 14.41 -8.96
N LYS A 24 20.16 14.66 -8.56
CA LYS A 24 19.04 13.72 -8.71
C LYS A 24 18.89 13.28 -10.16
N TRP A 25 18.82 14.23 -11.08
CA TRP A 25 18.65 13.97 -12.51
C TRP A 25 19.82 13.16 -13.08
N PHE A 26 21.07 13.53 -12.78
CA PHE A 26 22.25 12.79 -13.22
C PHE A 26 22.27 11.38 -12.64
N TYR A 27 21.96 11.20 -11.36
CA TYR A 27 21.91 9.89 -10.73
C TYR A 27 20.83 9.00 -11.35
N CYS A 28 19.59 9.48 -11.46
CA CYS A 28 18.49 8.73 -12.06
C CYS A 28 18.79 8.37 -13.51
N THR A 29 19.24 9.34 -14.31
CA THR A 29 19.57 9.14 -15.74
C THR A 29 20.73 8.17 -15.91
N ASN A 30 21.79 8.28 -15.09
CA ASN A 30 22.91 7.36 -15.11
C ASN A 30 22.48 5.95 -14.68
N ARG A 31 21.66 5.82 -13.64
CA ARG A 31 21.19 4.51 -13.16
C ARG A 31 20.31 3.80 -14.18
N VAL A 32 19.35 4.49 -14.80
CA VAL A 32 18.52 3.92 -15.86
C VAL A 32 19.38 3.60 -17.09
N SER A 33 20.17 4.55 -17.58
CA SER A 33 21.02 4.36 -18.77
C SER A 33 22.03 3.23 -18.57
N SER A 34 22.74 3.20 -17.43
CA SER A 34 23.69 2.12 -17.14
C SER A 34 23.00 0.77 -17.01
N SER A 35 21.76 0.71 -16.52
CA SER A 35 20.99 -0.54 -16.47
C SER A 35 20.64 -1.04 -17.86
N LEU A 36 20.26 -0.14 -18.78
CA LEU A 36 20.03 -0.48 -20.18
C LEU A 36 21.33 -0.97 -20.87
N PHE A 37 22.47 -0.32 -20.62
CA PHE A 37 23.77 -0.75 -21.13
C PHE A 37 24.22 -2.11 -20.59
N LEU A 38 23.74 -2.53 -19.42
CA LEU A 38 24.07 -3.83 -18.84
C LEU A 38 23.22 -4.97 -19.37
N LEU A 39 22.07 -4.70 -20.00
CA LEU A 39 21.18 -5.74 -20.53
C LEU A 39 21.91 -6.73 -21.48
N PRO A 40 22.74 -6.28 -22.45
CA PRO A 40 23.49 -7.20 -23.31
C PRO A 40 24.53 -8.01 -22.53
N ILE A 41 25.17 -7.42 -21.52
CA ILE A 41 26.18 -8.10 -20.69
C ILE A 41 25.52 -9.20 -19.85
N TRP A 42 24.36 -8.91 -19.25
CA TRP A 42 23.57 -9.91 -18.53
C TRP A 42 23.04 -10.99 -19.47
N ALA A 43 22.63 -10.63 -20.69
CA ALA A 43 22.18 -11.60 -21.67
C ALA A 43 23.29 -12.61 -22.03
N ILE A 44 24.52 -12.12 -22.30
CA ILE A 44 25.69 -12.96 -22.54
C ILE A 44 26.01 -13.81 -21.31
N LYS A 45 26.01 -13.21 -20.11
CA LYS A 45 26.26 -13.92 -18.85
C LYS A 45 25.30 -15.10 -18.67
N TYR A 46 24.01 -14.92 -18.90
CA TYR A 46 22.98 -15.95 -18.72
C TYR A 46 22.75 -16.86 -19.93
N ALA A 47 23.38 -16.56 -21.07
CA ALA A 47 23.53 -17.51 -22.16
C ALA A 47 24.60 -18.58 -21.84
N VAL A 48 25.61 -18.24 -21.04
CA VAL A 48 26.75 -19.12 -20.73
C VAL A 48 26.67 -19.71 -19.31
N LYS A 49 26.15 -18.96 -18.33
CA LYS A 49 26.01 -19.40 -16.93
C LYS A 49 24.55 -19.76 -16.61
N LYS A 50 24.38 -20.63 -15.60
CA LYS A 50 23.06 -20.97 -15.06
C LYS A 50 22.35 -19.70 -14.57
N ARG A 51 21.09 -19.57 -14.96
CA ARG A 51 20.19 -18.50 -14.50
C ARG A 51 19.92 -18.64 -13.00
N PRO A 52 19.62 -17.53 -12.28
CA PRO A 52 19.33 -17.55 -10.85
C PRO A 52 18.19 -18.51 -10.48
N ARG A 53 17.20 -18.66 -11.36
CA ARG A 53 16.21 -19.74 -11.32
C ARG A 53 16.19 -20.49 -12.65
N PRO A 54 16.32 -21.83 -12.66
CA PRO A 54 16.29 -22.61 -13.90
C PRO A 54 15.00 -22.49 -14.70
N SER A 55 13.87 -22.23 -14.04
CA SER A 55 12.55 -22.07 -14.67
C SER A 55 12.35 -20.73 -15.36
N TRP A 56 13.19 -19.73 -15.11
CA TRP A 56 13.05 -18.41 -15.72
C TRP A 56 13.55 -18.41 -17.16
N SER A 57 12.79 -17.78 -18.03
CA SER A 57 13.24 -17.34 -19.34
C SER A 57 14.38 -16.33 -19.23
N LEU A 58 15.07 -16.09 -20.35
CA LEU A 58 16.09 -15.05 -20.41
C LEU A 58 15.49 -13.66 -20.15
N ALA A 59 14.30 -13.39 -20.71
CA ALA A 59 13.61 -12.12 -20.56
C ALA A 59 13.23 -11.83 -19.10
N GLU A 60 12.63 -12.80 -18.38
CA GLU A 60 12.29 -12.66 -16.97
C GLU A 60 13.54 -12.43 -16.10
N THR A 61 14.64 -13.13 -16.41
CA THR A 61 15.91 -12.95 -15.68
C THR A 61 16.47 -11.53 -15.87
N LEU A 62 16.44 -11.02 -17.11
CA LEU A 62 16.89 -9.66 -17.42
C LEU A 62 15.99 -8.60 -16.80
N LEU A 63 14.67 -8.82 -16.82
CA LEU A 63 13.70 -7.93 -16.18
C LEU A 63 13.94 -7.86 -14.67
N VAL A 64 14.17 -8.99 -14.00
CA VAL A 64 14.48 -9.01 -12.57
C VAL A 64 15.78 -8.27 -12.25
N ASP A 65 16.87 -8.51 -12.98
CA ASP A 65 18.14 -7.80 -12.74
C ASP A 65 18.02 -6.30 -13.01
N PHE A 66 17.26 -5.90 -14.03
CA PHE A 66 16.95 -4.51 -14.32
C PHE A 66 16.15 -3.88 -13.18
N THR A 67 15.03 -4.50 -12.79
CA THR A 67 14.16 -4.02 -11.72
C THR A 67 14.94 -3.87 -10.41
N ARG A 68 15.71 -4.89 -10.00
CA ARG A 68 16.53 -4.81 -8.77
C ARG A 68 17.49 -3.63 -8.77
N ARG A 69 18.05 -3.29 -9.93
CA ARG A 69 19.00 -2.18 -10.06
C ARG A 69 18.30 -0.81 -10.09
N VAL A 70 17.11 -0.73 -10.69
CA VAL A 70 16.31 0.50 -10.78
C VAL A 70 15.55 0.78 -9.49
N SER A 71 15.08 -0.24 -8.75
CA SER A 71 14.37 -0.07 -7.48
C SER A 71 15.20 0.68 -6.42
N ALA A 72 16.52 0.55 -6.45
CA ALA A 72 17.42 1.30 -5.56
C ALA A 72 17.45 2.82 -5.85
N ILE A 73 16.86 3.28 -6.96
CA ILE A 73 16.74 4.71 -7.27
C ILE A 73 15.79 5.39 -6.29
N THR A 74 14.69 4.73 -5.92
CA THR A 74 13.75 5.26 -4.92
C THR A 74 14.48 5.60 -3.63
N ASP A 75 15.27 4.64 -3.11
CA ASP A 75 15.95 4.76 -1.83
C ASP A 75 17.03 5.84 -1.83
N GLN A 76 17.71 6.04 -2.96
CA GLN A 76 18.91 6.87 -3.01
C GLN A 76 18.63 8.30 -3.52
N ALA A 77 17.58 8.46 -4.34
CA ALA A 77 17.24 9.72 -5.00
C ALA A 77 15.90 10.32 -4.55
N GLY A 78 15.18 9.66 -3.64
CA GLY A 78 13.89 10.15 -3.12
C GLY A 78 12.87 10.34 -4.23
N VAL A 79 12.83 9.43 -5.19
CA VAL A 79 11.82 9.46 -6.25
C VAL A 79 10.55 8.86 -5.67
N GLN A 80 9.58 9.72 -5.35
CA GLN A 80 8.22 9.30 -5.04
C GLN A 80 7.41 9.23 -6.35
N HIS A 81 6.42 8.35 -6.41
CA HIS A 81 5.60 8.13 -7.61
C HIS A 81 4.14 8.15 -7.23
N ALA A 82 3.33 8.94 -7.97
CA ALA A 82 1.89 9.06 -7.79
C ALA A 82 1.48 9.28 -6.32
N THR A 83 2.27 10.09 -5.62
CA THR A 83 1.99 10.51 -4.24
C THR A 83 1.15 11.78 -4.23
N ARG A 84 0.59 12.07 -3.07
CA ARG A 84 -0.22 13.24 -2.78
C ARG A 84 0.18 13.78 -1.40
N ASP A 85 -0.06 15.07 -1.15
CA ASP A 85 0.06 15.61 0.21
C ASP A 85 -1.09 15.07 1.09
N PRO A 86 -0.81 14.30 2.15
CA PRO A 86 -1.83 13.73 3.01
C PRO A 86 -2.56 14.77 3.88
N THR A 87 -2.04 16.01 3.96
CA THR A 87 -2.61 17.10 4.76
C THR A 87 -3.53 18.03 3.97
N GLU A 88 -3.47 17.96 2.64
CA GLU A 88 -4.38 18.69 1.75
C GLU A 88 -5.67 17.90 1.53
N GLU A 89 -6.72 18.58 1.07
CA GLU A 89 -7.99 17.98 0.67
C GLU A 89 -7.99 17.73 -0.84
N PRO A 90 -8.54 16.60 -1.35
CA PRO A 90 -8.56 16.37 -2.79
C PRO A 90 -9.58 17.32 -3.43
N ARG A 91 -9.51 17.46 -4.75
CA ARG A 91 -10.57 18.12 -5.50
C ARG A 91 -11.78 17.19 -5.50
N ILE A 92 -12.77 17.50 -4.68
CA ILE A 92 -13.95 16.65 -4.48
C ILE A 92 -14.70 16.41 -5.80
N ASP A 93 -14.78 17.42 -6.65
CA ASP A 93 -15.44 17.34 -7.97
C ASP A 93 -14.79 16.32 -8.93
N ASP A 94 -13.53 15.93 -8.67
CA ASP A 94 -12.81 14.94 -9.48
C ASP A 94 -13.08 13.49 -9.02
N LEU A 95 -13.71 13.30 -7.85
CA LEU A 95 -14.00 11.98 -7.29
C LEU A 95 -15.27 11.39 -7.88
N LYS A 96 -15.17 10.15 -8.36
CA LYS A 96 -16.24 9.44 -9.08
C LYS A 96 -16.77 8.23 -8.33
N GLU A 97 -15.91 7.58 -7.54
CA GLU A 97 -16.20 6.29 -6.90
C GLU A 97 -16.10 6.35 -5.39
N THR A 98 -15.35 7.32 -4.89
CA THR A 98 -15.11 7.51 -3.46
C THR A 98 -15.62 8.86 -3.00
N ARG A 99 -16.01 8.94 -1.73
CA ARG A 99 -16.10 10.23 -1.03
C ARG A 99 -14.86 10.44 -0.19
N PHE A 100 -14.45 11.69 -0.03
CA PHE A 100 -13.38 12.04 0.89
C PHE A 100 -13.93 12.47 2.25
N SER A 101 -13.21 12.14 3.33
CA SER A 101 -13.54 12.59 4.68
C SER A 101 -12.29 12.80 5.52
N TRP A 102 -12.35 13.78 6.42
CA TRP A 102 -11.34 13.99 7.46
C TRP A 102 -11.77 13.26 8.73
N VAL A 103 -10.93 12.34 9.22
CA VAL A 103 -11.11 11.74 10.55
C VAL A 103 -10.22 12.45 11.57
N PRO A 104 -10.64 12.55 12.85
CA PRO A 104 -9.77 13.06 13.91
C PRO A 104 -8.50 12.22 14.07
N GLY A 105 -7.38 12.88 14.28
CA GLY A 105 -6.12 12.22 14.59
C GLY A 105 -6.14 11.47 15.92
N VAL A 106 -5.26 10.48 16.03
CA VAL A 106 -5.09 9.70 17.26
C VAL A 106 -4.64 10.62 18.40
N SER A 107 -5.37 10.53 19.51
CA SER A 107 -5.19 11.40 20.67
C SER A 107 -5.54 10.66 21.97
N GLY A 108 -5.15 11.28 23.09
CA GLY A 108 -5.48 10.82 24.43
C GLY A 108 -4.78 9.51 24.79
N GLU A 109 -5.53 8.59 25.39
CA GLU A 109 -5.03 7.33 25.97
C GLU A 109 -4.29 6.45 24.95
N LEU A 110 -4.68 6.55 23.67
CA LEU A 110 -4.06 5.82 22.56
C LEU A 110 -2.62 6.25 22.29
N LEU A 111 -2.20 7.45 22.67
CA LEU A 111 -0.81 7.89 22.50
C LEU A 111 0.08 7.29 23.58
N SER A 112 0.53 6.06 23.36
CA SER A 112 1.44 5.35 24.26
C SER A 112 2.54 4.60 23.51
N GLY A 113 3.63 4.32 24.22
CA GLY A 113 4.75 3.54 23.71
C GLY A 113 5.27 4.07 22.39
N ALA A 114 5.26 3.21 21.37
CA ALA A 114 5.83 3.48 20.06
C ALA A 114 5.13 4.60 19.26
N LEU A 115 3.95 5.07 19.69
CA LEU A 115 3.25 6.21 19.05
C LEU A 115 3.70 7.57 19.57
N VAL A 116 4.38 7.61 20.72
CA VAL A 116 4.90 8.83 21.31
C VAL A 116 6.31 9.03 20.81
N ASP A 117 6.48 9.99 19.91
CA ASP A 117 7.77 10.35 19.34
C ASP A 117 7.98 11.88 19.43
N ASP A 118 9.22 12.30 19.65
CA ASP A 118 9.57 13.71 19.80
C ASP A 118 9.59 14.46 18.46
N GLN A 119 9.95 13.77 17.38
CA GLN A 119 10.09 14.32 16.04
C GLN A 119 8.80 14.16 15.23
N VAL A 120 8.07 13.07 15.45
CA VAL A 120 6.85 12.73 14.69
C VAL A 120 5.62 12.85 15.57
N LYS A 121 4.90 13.97 15.44
CA LYS A 121 3.63 14.17 16.12
C LYS A 121 2.45 13.62 15.30
N PRO A 122 1.40 13.11 15.96
CA PRO A 122 0.14 12.77 15.27
C PRO A 122 -0.42 13.99 14.52
N LEU A 123 -1.02 13.75 13.36
CA LEU A 123 -1.81 14.78 12.68
C LEU A 123 -3.04 15.11 13.51
N GLU A 124 -3.56 16.33 13.38
CA GLU A 124 -4.86 16.70 13.97
C GLU A 124 -6.03 15.98 13.29
N ARG A 125 -5.87 15.68 11.99
CA ARG A 125 -6.83 14.98 11.16
C ARG A 125 -6.14 14.14 10.10
N VAL A 126 -6.75 13.03 9.71
CA VAL A 126 -6.24 12.10 8.70
C VAL A 126 -7.27 12.00 7.58
N GLY A 127 -6.80 12.08 6.33
CA GLY A 127 -7.67 11.95 5.16
C GLY A 127 -8.01 10.48 4.89
N THR A 128 -9.26 10.21 4.54
CA THR A 128 -9.70 8.89 4.07
C THR A 128 -10.55 9.01 2.82
N PHE A 129 -10.27 8.16 1.84
CA PHE A 129 -11.12 7.93 0.68
C PHE A 129 -12.03 6.75 0.98
N ILE A 130 -13.33 6.98 0.97
CA ILE A 130 -14.33 6.01 1.42
C ILE A 130 -15.03 5.47 0.19
N TRP A 131 -14.81 4.18 -0.04
CA TRP A 131 -15.53 3.40 -1.04
C TRP A 131 -16.83 2.97 -0.42
N GLU A 132 -17.95 3.42 -0.96
CA GLU A 132 -19.27 3.09 -0.44
C GLU A 132 -20.04 2.25 -1.44
N ARG A 133 -20.94 1.44 -0.89
CA ARG A 133 -21.90 0.70 -1.69
C ARG A 133 -22.93 1.69 -2.24
N ALA A 134 -22.72 2.17 -3.46
CA ALA A 134 -23.75 2.92 -4.16
C ALA A 134 -24.83 1.96 -4.68
N GLU A 135 -26.10 2.29 -4.46
CA GLU A 135 -27.24 1.54 -5.02
C GLU A 135 -27.21 1.55 -6.56
N ASP A 136 -26.72 2.65 -7.15
CA ASP A 136 -26.67 2.91 -8.60
C ASP A 136 -25.43 2.32 -9.31
N VAL A 137 -24.34 2.03 -8.59
CA VAL A 137 -23.09 1.47 -9.18
C VAL A 137 -23.15 -0.06 -9.31
N ARG A 138 -24.26 -0.68 -8.89
CA ARG A 138 -24.50 -2.13 -9.05
C ARG A 138 -24.44 -2.59 -10.51
N GLU A 139 -24.91 -1.78 -11.45
CA GLU A 139 -24.89 -2.15 -12.88
C GLU A 139 -23.46 -2.12 -13.45
N ASP A 140 -22.67 -1.11 -13.09
CA ASP A 140 -21.26 -0.98 -13.52
C ASP A 140 -20.39 -2.11 -12.94
N TYR A 141 -20.61 -2.46 -11.68
CA TYR A 141 -19.91 -3.58 -11.04
C TYR A 141 -20.37 -4.94 -11.58
N ALA A 142 -21.64 -5.11 -11.94
CA ALA A 142 -22.13 -6.34 -12.58
C ALA A 142 -21.49 -6.56 -13.96
N MET A 143 -21.29 -5.50 -14.75
CA MET A 143 -20.62 -5.57 -16.04
C MET A 143 -19.12 -5.89 -15.93
N LEU A 144 -18.42 -5.33 -14.93
CA LEU A 144 -17.03 -5.68 -14.62
C LEU A 144 -16.89 -7.13 -14.16
N ASN A 145 -17.81 -7.60 -13.31
CA ASN A 145 -17.84 -8.99 -12.85
C ASN A 145 -18.07 -9.97 -14.01
N ALA A 146 -18.93 -9.64 -14.97
CA ALA A 146 -19.14 -10.46 -16.16
C ALA A 146 -17.86 -10.59 -17.00
N LYS A 147 -17.12 -9.48 -17.16
CA LYS A 147 -15.86 -9.45 -17.91
C LYS A 147 -14.72 -10.18 -17.18
N ASP A 148 -14.62 -10.05 -15.86
CA ASP A 148 -13.65 -10.78 -15.04
C ASP A 148 -13.99 -12.28 -14.98
N GLN A 149 -15.27 -12.67 -15.04
CA GLN A 149 -15.69 -14.08 -15.19
C GLN A 149 -15.36 -14.65 -16.56
N GLU A 150 -15.50 -13.85 -17.63
CA GLU A 150 -15.09 -14.23 -18.98
C GLU A 150 -13.57 -14.45 -19.07
N LEU A 151 -12.78 -13.52 -18.49
CA LEU A 151 -11.31 -13.64 -18.41
C LEU A 151 -10.85 -14.81 -17.54
N ALA A 152 -11.53 -15.08 -16.42
CA ALA A 152 -11.22 -16.22 -15.56
C ALA A 152 -11.56 -17.57 -16.23
N ALA A 153 -12.62 -17.61 -17.05
CA ALA A 153 -12.96 -18.79 -17.84
C ALA A 153 -11.94 -19.03 -18.97
N GLU A 154 -11.39 -17.97 -19.57
CA GLU A 154 -10.31 -18.06 -20.57
C GLU A 154 -8.98 -18.53 -19.96
N ASP A 155 -8.66 -18.15 -18.71
CA ASP A 155 -7.45 -18.60 -18.00
C ASP A 155 -7.54 -20.06 -17.49
N GLU A 156 -8.74 -20.55 -17.15
CA GLU A 156 -8.95 -21.96 -16.76
C GLU A 156 -8.64 -22.96 -17.89
N ASP A 157 -8.80 -22.55 -19.15
CA ASP A 157 -8.48 -23.36 -20.33
C ASP A 157 -6.97 -23.36 -20.67
N ALA A 158 -6.18 -22.42 -20.14
CA ALA A 158 -4.76 -22.27 -20.44
C ALA A 158 -3.80 -22.80 -19.35
N ALA A 159 -4.24 -22.88 -18.09
CA ALA A 159 -3.42 -23.40 -16.99
C ALA A 159 -4.27 -24.24 -16.03
N GLY A 160 -4.02 -25.55 -16.01
CA GLY A 160 -4.74 -26.50 -15.16
C GLY A 160 -4.90 -26.04 -13.71
N GLY A 161 -6.13 -25.63 -13.38
CA GLY A 161 -6.76 -25.68 -12.07
C GLY A 161 -6.06 -24.98 -10.90
N SER A 162 -6.37 -23.70 -10.69
CA SER A 162 -6.34 -23.11 -9.35
C SER A 162 -7.70 -22.52 -9.02
N ALA A 163 -8.56 -23.36 -8.44
CA ALA A 163 -9.90 -23.05 -7.95
C ALA A 163 -9.88 -22.13 -6.71
N PHE A 164 -9.34 -20.91 -6.84
CA PHE A 164 -9.31 -19.93 -5.76
C PHE A 164 -10.58 -19.06 -5.72
N GLY A 165 -11.39 -19.05 -6.79
CA GLY A 165 -12.51 -18.12 -6.94
C GLY A 165 -13.87 -18.52 -6.36
N SER A 166 -14.14 -19.81 -6.07
CA SER A 166 -15.55 -20.26 -5.92
C SER A 166 -16.00 -20.76 -4.53
N ARG A 167 -15.22 -20.62 -3.45
CA ARG A 167 -15.51 -21.33 -2.18
C ARG A 167 -15.63 -20.53 -0.88
N PHE A 168 -15.72 -19.21 -0.91
CA PHE A 168 -15.99 -18.43 0.32
C PHE A 168 -17.43 -17.91 0.37
N SER A 169 -18.40 -18.83 0.46
CA SER A 169 -19.72 -18.48 0.98
C SER A 169 -19.71 -18.69 2.49
N LEU A 170 -19.49 -17.60 3.24
CA LEU A 170 -19.74 -17.59 4.69
C LEU A 170 -21.26 -17.64 4.87
N ALA A 171 -21.75 -18.78 5.33
CA ALA A 171 -23.16 -18.95 5.66
C ALA A 171 -23.52 -18.05 6.87
N GLY A 172 -24.53 -17.19 6.68
CA GLY A 172 -25.38 -16.73 7.79
C GLY A 172 -25.08 -15.38 8.46
N GLY A 173 -24.25 -14.50 7.88
CA GLY A 173 -24.18 -13.09 8.30
C GLY A 173 -25.07 -12.21 7.42
N ASP A 174 -25.62 -11.13 7.97
CA ASP A 174 -26.22 -10.06 7.15
C ASP A 174 -25.17 -9.59 6.15
N LYS A 175 -25.44 -9.80 4.85
CA LYS A 175 -24.47 -9.48 3.81
C LYS A 175 -24.22 -7.97 3.79
N GLY A 176 -22.96 -7.58 3.61
CA GLY A 176 -22.58 -6.17 3.53
C GLY A 176 -22.45 -5.45 4.86
N ASP A 177 -22.19 -6.15 5.94
CA ASP A 177 -22.13 -5.57 7.30
C ASP A 177 -20.70 -5.31 7.79
N LEU A 178 -19.67 -5.71 7.03
CA LEU A 178 -18.27 -5.45 7.39
C LEU A 178 -17.84 -4.04 6.96
N VAL A 179 -16.94 -3.43 7.72
CA VAL A 179 -16.28 -2.16 7.36
C VAL A 179 -14.80 -2.42 7.16
N GLY A 180 -14.27 -2.10 5.99
CA GLY A 180 -12.85 -2.24 5.69
C GLY A 180 -12.06 -0.98 6.04
N ILE A 181 -10.81 -1.14 6.48
CA ILE A 181 -9.81 -0.06 6.50
C ILE A 181 -8.65 -0.53 5.64
N TYR A 182 -8.38 0.19 4.55
CA TYR A 182 -7.38 -0.18 3.56
C TYR A 182 -6.13 0.69 3.64
N PHE A 183 -4.98 0.04 3.64
CA PHE A 183 -3.65 0.64 3.55
C PHE A 183 -3.00 0.23 2.23
N HIS A 184 -2.69 1.21 1.38
CA HIS A 184 -2.06 0.94 0.10
C HIS A 184 -0.62 0.43 0.24
N GLY A 185 -0.13 -0.28 -0.78
CA GLY A 185 1.28 -0.62 -0.91
C GLY A 185 2.12 0.57 -1.40
N GLY A 186 3.39 0.32 -1.68
CA GLY A 186 4.31 1.37 -2.17
C GLY A 186 5.52 1.63 -1.28
N GLY A 187 5.90 0.67 -0.43
CA GLY A 187 7.16 0.75 0.32
C GLY A 187 7.26 1.93 1.29
N TYR A 188 6.12 2.47 1.75
CA TYR A 188 6.01 3.72 2.52
C TYR A 188 6.43 5.00 1.78
N THR A 189 6.79 4.94 0.50
CA THR A 189 7.35 6.07 -0.26
C THR A 189 6.54 6.42 -1.51
N HIS A 190 5.59 5.57 -1.90
CA HIS A 190 4.86 5.70 -3.16
C HIS A 190 3.36 5.60 -2.97
N PHE A 191 2.66 6.04 -4.01
CA PHE A 191 1.21 5.98 -4.18
C PHE A 191 0.42 6.80 -3.17
N SER A 192 -0.89 6.64 -3.23
CA SER A 192 -1.92 7.38 -2.51
C SER A 192 -3.11 6.45 -2.31
N ALA A 193 -3.99 6.78 -1.37
CA ALA A 193 -5.29 6.13 -1.21
C ALA A 193 -6.36 6.66 -2.17
N HIS A 194 -6.05 7.71 -2.95
CA HIS A 194 -6.94 8.27 -3.97
C HIS A 194 -7.45 7.19 -4.95
N GLU A 195 -8.70 7.31 -5.40
CA GLU A 195 -9.38 6.29 -6.24
C GLU A 195 -8.70 5.99 -7.58
N SER A 196 -7.91 6.94 -8.09
CA SER A 196 -7.13 6.83 -9.32
C SER A 196 -5.74 6.18 -9.13
N ALA A 197 -5.31 5.96 -7.89
CA ALA A 197 -4.05 5.27 -7.61
C ALA A 197 -4.13 3.79 -8.04
N GLN A 198 -3.03 3.23 -8.52
CA GLN A 198 -3.01 1.84 -9.01
C GLN A 198 -3.42 0.83 -7.93
N THR A 199 -3.01 1.08 -6.68
CA THR A 199 -3.33 0.26 -5.51
C THR A 199 -4.81 0.32 -5.12
N SER A 200 -5.56 1.31 -5.61
CA SER A 200 -7.01 1.44 -5.38
C SER A 200 -7.86 0.40 -6.12
N MET A 201 -7.26 -0.39 -7.02
CA MET A 201 -7.92 -1.55 -7.61
C MET A 201 -8.34 -2.61 -6.57
N ILE A 202 -7.63 -2.70 -5.44
CA ILE A 202 -7.94 -3.65 -4.37
C ILE A 202 -9.27 -3.29 -3.69
N PRO A 203 -9.44 -2.11 -3.05
CA PRO A 203 -10.72 -1.75 -2.44
C PRO A 203 -11.85 -1.70 -3.48
N ARG A 204 -11.59 -1.20 -4.70
CA ARG A 204 -12.55 -1.19 -5.81
C ARG A 204 -13.11 -2.58 -6.12
N ARG A 205 -12.25 -3.60 -6.25
CA ARG A 205 -12.68 -4.98 -6.47
C ARG A 205 -13.36 -5.59 -5.25
N LEU A 206 -12.88 -5.30 -4.05
CA LEU A 206 -13.50 -5.82 -2.83
C LEU A 206 -14.93 -5.30 -2.63
N MET A 207 -15.20 -4.05 -3.02
CA MET A 207 -16.55 -3.47 -3.00
C MET A 207 -17.54 -4.09 -4.00
N GLN A 208 -17.06 -4.81 -5.01
CA GLN A 208 -17.92 -5.58 -5.93
C GLN A 208 -18.56 -6.79 -5.24
N TYR A 209 -18.01 -7.23 -4.11
CA TYR A 209 -18.52 -8.33 -3.33
C TYR A 209 -19.40 -7.83 -2.18
N ASP A 210 -20.41 -8.62 -1.82
CA ASP A 210 -21.39 -8.28 -0.79
C ASP A 210 -20.87 -8.52 0.65
N TYR A 211 -19.57 -8.28 0.88
CA TYR A 211 -18.94 -8.42 2.20
C TYR A 211 -18.90 -7.10 2.96
N PHE A 212 -18.58 -6.00 2.27
CA PHE A 212 -18.34 -4.68 2.89
C PHE A 212 -19.50 -3.70 2.64
N SER A 213 -19.88 -2.94 3.65
CA SER A 213 -20.72 -1.74 3.50
C SER A 213 -19.91 -0.56 2.99
N ALA A 214 -18.69 -0.40 3.52
CA ALA A 214 -17.72 0.60 3.09
C ALA A 214 -16.29 0.12 3.30
N ILE A 215 -15.34 0.69 2.54
CA ILE A 215 -13.90 0.54 2.77
C ILE A 215 -13.28 1.94 2.89
N HIS A 216 -12.57 2.19 3.99
CA HIS A 216 -11.85 3.43 4.27
C HIS A 216 -10.38 3.29 3.86
N SER A 217 -10.02 3.79 2.67
CA SER A 217 -8.63 3.87 2.23
C SER A 217 -7.92 5.05 2.89
N VAL A 218 -6.90 4.77 3.70
CA VAL A 218 -6.21 5.77 4.53
C VAL A 218 -5.13 6.48 3.72
N GLU A 219 -5.23 7.81 3.61
CA GLU A 219 -4.17 8.64 3.02
C GLU A 219 -3.09 8.91 4.07
N TYR A 220 -2.31 7.87 4.39
CA TYR A 220 -1.30 7.92 5.44
C TYR A 220 -0.02 8.64 4.99
N ARG A 221 0.71 9.21 5.94
CA ARG A 221 1.95 9.94 5.66
C ARG A 221 3.09 9.03 5.20
N LEU A 222 3.88 9.53 4.26
CA LEU A 222 4.93 8.77 3.57
C LEU A 222 6.34 9.19 4.00
N LEU A 223 7.28 8.25 3.83
CA LEU A 223 8.71 8.52 3.84
C LEU A 223 9.14 9.30 2.58
N PRO A 224 10.21 10.11 2.69
CA PRO A 224 11.02 10.34 3.89
C PRO A 224 10.44 11.39 4.86
N ASP A 225 9.43 12.14 4.44
CA ASP A 225 8.96 13.35 5.14
C ASP A 225 8.33 13.04 6.50
N SER A 226 7.76 11.85 6.66
CA SER A 226 7.11 11.41 7.89
C SER A 226 7.56 9.99 8.26
N PRO A 227 8.66 9.86 9.03
CA PRO A 227 9.14 8.56 9.46
C PRO A 227 8.21 7.88 10.45
N PHE A 228 8.53 6.63 10.79
CA PHE A 228 7.87 5.93 11.88
C PHE A 228 7.85 6.82 13.14
N PRO A 229 6.72 6.90 13.88
CA PRO A 229 5.49 6.10 13.77
C PRO A 229 4.35 6.72 12.93
N ALA A 230 4.61 7.65 12.02
CA ALA A 230 3.57 8.44 11.33
C ALA A 230 2.43 7.60 10.72
N ALA A 231 2.76 6.65 9.82
CA ALA A 231 1.75 5.83 9.16
C ALA A 231 0.92 4.96 10.13
N LEU A 232 1.54 4.53 11.25
CA LEU A 232 0.85 3.80 12.31
C LEU A 232 -0.11 4.70 13.09
N GLN A 233 0.31 5.93 13.41
CA GLN A 233 -0.58 6.94 14.01
C GLN A 233 -1.78 7.22 13.10
N ASP A 234 -1.55 7.36 11.80
CA ASP A 234 -2.61 7.66 10.83
C ASP A 234 -3.62 6.52 10.70
N GLY A 235 -3.14 5.27 10.63
CA GLY A 235 -4.00 4.09 10.60
C GLY A 235 -4.81 3.88 11.87
N LEU A 236 -4.20 4.11 13.04
CA LEU A 236 -4.92 4.03 14.32
C LEU A 236 -5.95 5.15 14.47
N SER A 237 -5.72 6.32 13.86
CA SER A 237 -6.70 7.42 13.86
C SER A 237 -8.00 6.98 13.22
N VAL A 238 -7.95 6.37 12.03
CA VAL A 238 -9.13 5.87 11.31
C VAL A 238 -9.80 4.73 12.08
N TYR A 239 -9.02 3.77 12.59
CA TYR A 239 -9.58 2.66 13.38
C TYR A 239 -10.32 3.16 14.63
N ALA A 240 -9.67 4.02 15.42
CA ALA A 240 -10.24 4.54 16.65
C ALA A 240 -11.45 5.43 16.37
N HIS A 241 -11.44 6.19 15.29
CA HIS A 241 -12.60 6.98 14.86
C HIS A 241 -13.80 6.07 14.56
N LEU A 242 -13.65 5.02 13.74
CA LEU A 242 -14.75 4.11 13.40
C LEU A 242 -15.32 3.40 14.63
N VAL A 243 -14.47 2.95 15.55
CA VAL A 243 -14.92 2.33 16.81
C VAL A 243 -15.71 3.35 17.66
N ARG A 244 -15.27 4.61 17.73
CA ARG A 244 -15.96 5.68 18.48
C ARG A 244 -17.28 6.09 17.85
N GLU A 245 -17.40 6.04 16.53
CA GLU A 245 -18.65 6.23 15.79
C GLU A 245 -19.60 5.03 15.93
N GLY A 246 -19.21 3.99 16.66
CA GLY A 246 -20.07 2.86 17.02
C GLY A 246 -19.95 1.65 16.09
N VAL A 247 -19.00 1.63 15.17
CA VAL A 247 -18.70 0.43 14.38
C VAL A 247 -18.13 -0.65 15.31
N PRO A 248 -18.79 -1.81 15.47
CA PRO A 248 -18.27 -2.85 16.34
C PRO A 248 -16.92 -3.35 15.85
N ALA A 249 -15.91 -3.40 16.71
CA ALA A 249 -14.54 -3.80 16.33
C ALA A 249 -14.48 -5.15 15.59
N HIS A 250 -15.32 -6.12 15.97
CA HIS A 250 -15.41 -7.43 15.33
C HIS A 250 -15.99 -7.40 13.89
N LYS A 251 -16.56 -6.28 13.45
CA LYS A 251 -17.00 -6.04 12.06
C LYS A 251 -15.98 -5.23 11.24
N ILE A 252 -14.92 -4.72 11.88
CA ILE A 252 -13.86 -4.00 11.19
C ILE A 252 -12.83 -5.01 10.67
N VAL A 253 -12.49 -4.89 9.39
CA VAL A 253 -11.42 -5.67 8.75
C VAL A 253 -10.31 -4.73 8.30
N LEU A 254 -9.08 -5.00 8.71
CA LEU A 254 -7.92 -4.27 8.22
C LEU A 254 -7.38 -4.95 6.96
N ILE A 255 -7.16 -4.18 5.90
CA ILE A 255 -6.78 -4.66 4.57
C ILE A 255 -5.50 -3.95 4.17
N GLY A 256 -4.48 -4.67 3.70
CA GLY A 256 -3.21 -4.06 3.33
C GLY A 256 -2.44 -4.81 2.25
N ASP A 257 -1.84 -4.04 1.34
CA ASP A 257 -0.94 -4.53 0.29
C ASP A 257 0.50 -4.12 0.58
N SER A 258 1.45 -5.06 0.48
CA SER A 258 2.88 -4.77 0.66
C SER A 258 3.16 -4.00 1.96
N ALA A 259 3.75 -2.80 1.87
CA ALA A 259 3.94 -1.91 3.02
C ALA A 259 2.65 -1.63 3.82
N GLY A 260 1.51 -1.54 3.15
CA GLY A 260 0.20 -1.44 3.81
C GLY A 260 -0.15 -2.68 4.63
N GLY A 261 0.24 -3.87 4.19
CA GLY A 261 0.13 -5.11 4.97
C GLY A 261 0.95 -5.07 6.26
N ASN A 262 2.14 -4.46 6.23
CA ASN A 262 2.92 -4.21 7.44
C ASN A 262 2.21 -3.21 8.37
N ILE A 263 1.61 -2.14 7.84
CA ILE A 263 0.80 -1.19 8.64
C ILE A 263 -0.35 -1.92 9.33
N VAL A 264 -1.08 -2.80 8.60
CA VAL A 264 -2.14 -3.64 9.18
C VAL A 264 -1.63 -4.44 10.38
N LEU A 265 -0.49 -5.12 10.23
CA LEU A 265 0.12 -5.89 11.31
C LEU A 265 0.52 -5.01 12.50
N ALA A 266 1.08 -3.84 12.24
CA ALA A 266 1.48 -2.89 13.27
C ALA A 266 0.26 -2.35 14.06
N VAL A 267 -0.82 -1.98 13.38
CA VAL A 267 -2.09 -1.54 14.00
C VAL A 267 -2.68 -2.67 14.84
N ALA A 268 -2.85 -3.87 14.26
CA ALA A 268 -3.43 -5.00 14.96
C ALA A 268 -2.61 -5.40 16.20
N ARG A 269 -1.27 -5.41 16.09
CA ARG A 269 -0.38 -5.66 17.21
C ARG A 269 -0.50 -4.59 18.29
N PHE A 270 -0.53 -3.32 17.92
CA PHE A 270 -0.67 -2.22 18.87
C PHE A 270 -1.98 -2.34 19.67
N LEU A 271 -3.10 -2.59 18.98
CA LEU A 271 -4.41 -2.77 19.62
C LEU A 271 -4.41 -3.96 20.59
N ARG A 272 -3.84 -5.09 20.18
CA ARG A 272 -3.69 -6.28 21.02
C ARG A 272 -2.85 -6.01 22.27
N ASP A 273 -1.70 -5.36 22.11
CA ASP A 273 -0.71 -5.20 23.18
C ASP A 273 -1.11 -4.11 24.18
N THR A 274 -1.80 -3.05 23.73
CA THR A 274 -2.28 -1.98 24.61
C THR A 274 -3.64 -2.25 25.23
N ALA A 275 -4.48 -3.06 24.57
CA ALA A 275 -5.83 -3.43 24.99
C ALA A 275 -6.76 -2.23 25.30
N GLN A 276 -6.44 -1.04 24.77
CA GLN A 276 -7.23 0.17 24.98
C GLN A 276 -8.48 0.23 24.08
N LEU A 277 -8.41 -0.43 22.93
CA LEU A 277 -9.55 -0.70 22.05
C LEU A 277 -9.56 -2.19 21.71
N ALA A 278 -10.76 -2.73 21.49
CA ALA A 278 -10.91 -4.11 21.03
C ALA A 278 -10.20 -4.30 19.68
N PRO A 279 -9.60 -5.47 19.41
CA PRO A 279 -8.95 -5.76 18.13
C PRO A 279 -9.96 -5.91 16.98
N PRO A 280 -9.52 -5.74 15.72
CA PRO A 280 -10.38 -5.90 14.54
C PRO A 280 -10.88 -7.35 14.41
N GLY A 281 -11.98 -7.54 13.70
CA GLY A 281 -12.57 -8.85 13.42
C GLY A 281 -11.76 -9.70 12.44
N GLY A 282 -10.95 -9.08 11.60
CA GLY A 282 -10.12 -9.80 10.62
C GLY A 282 -9.03 -8.94 10.00
N LEU A 283 -8.04 -9.62 9.39
CA LEU A 283 -6.94 -9.01 8.65
C LEU A 283 -6.88 -9.65 7.25
N VAL A 284 -6.74 -8.83 6.21
CA VAL A 284 -6.47 -9.27 4.83
C VAL A 284 -5.11 -8.71 4.42
N LEU A 285 -4.15 -9.61 4.21
CA LEU A 285 -2.76 -9.26 3.95
C LEU A 285 -2.35 -9.73 2.55
N LEU A 286 -2.00 -8.79 1.69
CA LEU A 286 -1.59 -9.03 0.31
C LEU A 286 -0.07 -8.79 0.21
N SER A 287 0.70 -9.87 0.27
CA SER A 287 2.18 -9.83 0.19
C SER A 287 2.84 -8.86 1.20
N PRO A 288 2.55 -8.96 2.52
CA PRO A 288 3.04 -8.04 3.55
C PRO A 288 4.56 -8.07 3.75
#